data_AF-L7R060-F1
#
_entry.id   AF-L7R060-F1
#
_cell.length_a   1.000
_cell.length_b   1.000
_cell.length_c   1.000
_cell.angle_alpha   90.00
_cell.angle_beta   90.00
_cell.angle_gamma   90.00
#
_symmetry.space_group_name_H-M   'P 1'
#
loop_
_entity.id
_entity.type
_entity.pdbx_description
1 polymer ?
#
loop_
_entity_poly.entity_id
_entity_poly.type
_entity_poly.pdbx_seq_one_letter_code
_entity_poly.pdbx_strand_id
1 'polypeptide(L)'
;HLTGDIHAVTAANNLLAAQMDARIFHELTQKDGPLYDRLVPKIKGVRKFSAIQQRRLKRLGIDKTDPDSLTDDERTKFARLNIDTNKIMWNRVVDLNDRYLR
;
A
#
# COMPACT_ATOMS: atom_id res chain seq x y z
N HIS A 1 3.39 -22.30 23.94
CA HIS A 1 2.32 -22.10 22.94
C HIS A 1 1.77 -23.45 22.55
N LEU A 2 0.45 -23.61 22.54
CA LEU A 2 -0.19 -24.90 22.24
C LEU A 2 0.07 -25.33 20.78
N THR A 3 -0.27 -24.46 19.85
CA THR A 3 -0.16 -24.69 18.39
C THR A 3 0.40 -23.47 17.63
N GLY A 4 0.50 -22.30 18.29
CA GLY A 4 1.05 -21.07 17.69
C GLY A 4 0.05 -20.20 16.92
N ASP A 5 -1.23 -20.56 16.89
CA ASP A 5 -2.25 -19.85 16.09
C ASP A 5 -2.37 -18.36 16.46
N ILE A 6 -2.36 -18.04 17.76
CA ILE A 6 -2.41 -16.66 18.25
C ILE A 6 -1.19 -15.87 17.76
N HIS A 7 0.00 -16.49 17.74
CA HIS A 7 1.21 -15.85 17.24
C HIS A 7 1.14 -15.56 15.75
N ALA A 8 0.59 -16.49 14.96
CA ALA A 8 0.40 -16.28 13.52
C ALA A 8 -0.55 -15.10 13.27
N VAL A 9 -1.64 -15.00 14.03
CA VAL A 9 -2.59 -13.88 13.96
C VAL A 9 -1.94 -12.56 14.38
N THR A 10 -1.22 -12.53 15.50
CA THR A 10 -0.50 -11.34 15.97
C THR A 10 0.55 -10.87 14.96
N ALA A 11 1.33 -11.80 14.40
CA ALA A 11 2.34 -11.50 13.39
C ALA A 11 1.70 -10.92 12.11
N ALA A 12 0.61 -11.52 11.62
CA ALA A 12 -0.10 -11.03 10.44
C ALA A 12 -0.72 -9.65 10.68
N ASN A 13 -1.35 -9.41 11.84
CA ASN A 13 -1.94 -8.12 12.19
C ASN A 13 -0.90 -6.99 12.22
N ASN A 14 0.23 -7.26 12.88
CA ASN A 14 1.29 -6.28 13.04
C ASN A 14 2.08 -6.08 11.74
N LEU A 15 2.19 -7.11 10.90
CA LEU A 15 2.75 -6.97 9.55
C LEU A 15 1.92 -6.01 8.71
N LEU A 16 0.59 -6.11 8.75
CA LEU A 16 -0.28 -5.18 8.04
C LEU A 16 -0.13 -3.75 8.57
N ALA A 17 -0.12 -3.58 9.90
CA ALA A 17 0.10 -2.26 10.51
C ALA A 17 1.44 -1.65 10.08
N ALA A 18 2.52 -2.44 10.07
CA ALA A 18 3.84 -2.00 9.63
C ALA A 18 3.87 -1.63 8.14
N GLN A 19 3.18 -2.38 7.29
CA GLN A 19 3.05 -2.05 5.87
C GLN A 19 2.27 -0.75 5.65
N MET A 20 1.23 -0.50 6.45
CA MET A 20 0.49 0.76 6.41
C MET A 20 1.38 1.95 6.78
N ASP A 21 2.14 1.86 7.87
CA ASP A 21 3.05 2.93 8.29
C ASP A 21 4.15 3.20 7.26
N ALA A 22 4.77 2.13 6.73
CA ALA A 22 5.77 2.25 5.67
C ALA A 22 5.19 2.94 4.44
N ARG A 23 3.94 2.62 4.10
CA ARG A 23 3.25 3.25 2.98
C ARG A 23 2.99 4.74 3.22
N ILE A 24 2.49 5.11 4.40
CA ILE A 24 2.27 6.52 4.81
C ILE A 24 3.60 7.28 4.76
N PHE A 25 4.67 6.72 5.33
CA PHE A 25 6.00 7.33 5.32
C PHE A 25 6.52 7.58 3.89
N HIS A 26 6.39 6.60 3.00
CA HIS A 26 6.83 6.76 1.61
C HIS A 26 5.97 7.76 0.82
N GLU A 27 4.66 7.85 1.07
CA GLU A 27 3.80 8.86 0.44
C GLU A 27 4.10 10.28 0.93
N LEU A 28 4.52 10.45 2.18
CA LEU A 28 4.89 11.75 2.75
C LEU A 28 6.28 12.23 2.29
N THR A 29 7.23 11.31 2.08
CA THR A 29 8.64 11.66 1.83
C THR A 29 9.05 11.65 0.36
N GLN A 30 8.33 10.92 -0.50
CA GLN A 30 8.74 10.71 -1.89
C GLN A 30 7.87 11.49 -2.89
N LYS A 31 8.49 11.85 -4.02
CA LYS A 31 7.80 12.43 -5.18
C LYS A 31 7.02 11.36 -5.93
N ASP A 32 5.98 11.79 -6.66
CA ASP A 32 5.01 10.89 -7.30
C ASP A 32 5.60 10.06 -8.44
N GLY A 33 6.49 10.66 -9.25
CA GLY A 33 7.17 9.95 -10.35
C GLY A 33 7.92 8.70 -9.87
N PRO A 34 8.87 8.83 -8.93
CA PRO A 34 9.54 7.67 -8.34
C PRO A 34 8.59 6.66 -7.67
N LEU A 35 7.47 7.11 -7.10
CA LEU A 35 6.47 6.21 -6.51
C LEU A 35 5.81 5.34 -7.60
N TYR A 36 5.43 5.96 -8.71
CA TYR A 36 4.86 5.28 -9.87
C TYR A 36 5.86 4.31 -10.52
N ASP A 37 7.11 4.72 -10.69
CA ASP A 37 8.16 3.90 -11.30
C ASP A 37 8.43 2.60 -10.51
N ARG A 38 8.29 2.64 -9.19
CA ARG A 38 8.40 1.45 -8.34
C ARG A 38 7.18 0.55 -8.43
N LEU A 39 5.98 1.11 -8.63
CA LEU A 39 4.75 0.34 -8.80
C LEU A 39 4.67 -0.32 -10.18
N VAL A 40 5.16 0.35 -11.22
CA VAL A 40 5.16 -0.15 -12.60
C VAL A 40 6.59 -0.11 -13.16
N PRO A 41 7.45 -1.05 -12.73
CA PRO A 41 8.83 -1.08 -13.20
C PRO A 41 8.89 -1.41 -14.69
N LYS A 42 9.91 -0.88 -15.37
CA LYS A 42 10.23 -1.30 -16.74
C LYS A 42 10.96 -2.63 -16.68
N ILE A 43 10.30 -3.70 -17.12
CA ILE A 43 10.92 -5.02 -17.24
C ILE A 43 11.22 -5.24 -18.72
N LYS A 44 12.50 -5.41 -19.07
CA LYS A 44 12.95 -5.53 -20.47
C LYS A 44 12.48 -4.36 -21.36
N GLY A 45 12.51 -3.14 -20.81
CA GLY A 45 12.13 -1.92 -21.52
C GLY A 45 10.62 -1.65 -21.61
N VAL A 46 9.77 -2.61 -21.25
CA VAL A 46 8.31 -2.48 -21.35
C VAL A 46 7.69 -2.32 -19.96
N ARG A 47 6.74 -1.39 -19.84
CA ARG A 47 5.86 -1.30 -18.67
C ARG A 47 4.58 -2.08 -18.94
N LYS A 48 4.13 -2.86 -17.96
CA LYS A 48 2.86 -3.59 -18.05
C LYS A 48 2.13 -3.53 -16.73
N PHE A 49 0.84 -3.22 -16.77
CA PHE A 49 -0.01 -3.34 -15.59
C PHE A 49 -0.31 -4.80 -15.26
N SER A 50 -0.31 -5.12 -13.97
CA SER A 50 -0.87 -6.37 -13.46
C SER A 50 -2.40 -6.30 -13.40
N ALA A 51 -3.07 -7.46 -13.31
CA ALA A 51 -4.52 -7.52 -13.20
C ALA A 51 -5.07 -6.76 -11.97
N ILE A 52 -4.31 -6.69 -10.87
CA ILE A 52 -4.67 -5.94 -9.67
C ILE A 52 -4.62 -4.43 -9.94
N GLN A 53 -3.61 -3.98 -10.67
CA GLN A 53 -3.43 -2.57 -11.02
C GLN A 53 -4.52 -2.09 -12.00
N GLN A 54 -4.89 -2.92 -12.97
CA GLN A 54 -6.01 -2.64 -13.86
C GLN A 54 -7.34 -2.50 -13.10
N ARG A 55 -7.60 -3.38 -12.11
CA ARG A 55 -8.76 -3.25 -11.23
C ARG A 55 -8.75 -1.93 -10.44
N ARG A 56 -7.59 -1.48 -9.97
CA ARG A 56 -7.44 -0.19 -9.30
C ARG A 56 -7.74 0.98 -10.24
N LEU A 57 -7.21 0.97 -11.46
CA LEU A 57 -7.47 2.00 -12.48
C LEU A 57 -8.96 2.12 -12.80
N LYS A 58 -9.64 0.97 -12.98
CA LYS A 58 -11.09 0.93 -13.18
C LYS A 58 -11.88 1.54 -12.01
N ARG A 59 -11.44 1.32 -10.76
CA ARG A 59 -12.06 1.95 -9.58
C ARG A 59 -11.82 3.47 -9.51
N LEU A 60 -10.75 3.95 -10.14
CA LEU A 60 -10.44 5.38 -10.26
C LEU A 60 -11.11 6.02 -11.49
N GLY A 61 -11.83 5.26 -12.31
CA GLY A 61 -12.48 5.74 -13.53
C GLY A 61 -11.51 5.98 -14.69
N ILE A 62 -10.34 5.34 -14.68
CA ILE A 62 -9.33 5.46 -15.73
C ILE A 62 -9.32 4.17 -16.56
N ASP A 63 -9.87 4.22 -17.77
CA ASP A 63 -9.92 3.08 -18.71
C ASP A 63 -8.71 3.06 -19.66
N LYS A 64 -7.51 3.27 -19.11
CA LYS A 64 -6.25 3.21 -19.87
C LYS A 64 -5.51 1.89 -19.58
N THR A 65 -5.08 1.23 -20.64
CA THR A 65 -4.36 -0.05 -20.58
C THR A 65 -2.85 0.10 -20.67
N ASP A 66 -2.36 1.21 -21.24
CA ASP A 66 -0.93 1.48 -21.41
C ASP A 66 -0.38 2.37 -20.28
N PRO A 67 0.62 1.91 -19.51
CA PRO A 67 1.25 2.68 -18.43
C PRO A 67 1.87 4.02 -18.85
N ASP A 68 2.34 4.13 -20.08
CA ASP A 68 3.00 5.37 -20.54
C ASP A 68 1.99 6.42 -21.03
N SER A 69 0.75 6.01 -21.32
CA SER A 69 -0.36 6.89 -21.74
C SER A 69 -1.04 7.68 -20.60
N LEU A 70 -0.71 7.38 -19.34
CA LEU A 70 -1.25 8.08 -18.19
C LEU A 70 -0.65 9.49 -18.07
N THR A 71 -1.51 10.48 -17.79
CA THR A 71 -1.06 11.83 -17.43
C THR A 71 -0.44 11.84 -16.04
N ASP A 72 0.34 12.87 -15.71
CA ASP A 72 0.98 12.96 -14.39
C ASP A 72 -0.03 12.99 -13.24
N ASP A 73 -1.19 13.64 -13.42
CA ASP A 73 -2.28 13.64 -12.44
C ASP A 73 -2.89 12.24 -12.23
N GLU A 74 -3.08 11.48 -13.31
CA GLU A 74 -3.58 10.11 -13.25
C GLU A 74 -2.55 9.18 -12.59
N ARG A 75 -1.26 9.39 -12.88
CA ARG A 75 -0.15 8.67 -12.22
C ARG A 75 -0.14 8.95 -10.74
N THR A 76 -0.31 10.20 -10.30
CA THR A 76 -0.40 10.56 -8.88
C THR A 76 -1.58 9.89 -8.20
N LYS A 77 -2.78 9.97 -8.80
CA LYS A 77 -4.00 9.31 -8.26
C LYS A 77 -3.87 7.78 -8.18
N PHE A 78 -3.23 7.18 -9.17
CA PHE A 78 -2.97 5.74 -9.17
C PHE A 78 -1.94 5.36 -8.10
N ALA A 79 -0.85 6.13 -8.02
CA ALA A 79 0.31 5.84 -7.18
C ALA A 79 0.00 6.07 -5.69
N ARG A 80 -0.68 7.16 -5.32
CA ARG A 80 -1.05 7.48 -3.94
C ARG A 80 -2.35 6.79 -3.51
N LEU A 81 -2.37 6.30 -2.27
CA LEU A 81 -3.58 5.84 -1.60
C LEU A 81 -4.26 6.99 -0.84
N ASN A 82 -3.52 8.06 -0.50
CA ASN A 82 -4.01 9.20 0.27
C ASN A 82 -4.71 8.75 1.56
N ILE A 83 -3.98 7.94 2.35
CA ILE A 83 -4.48 7.43 3.63
C ILE A 83 -4.57 8.61 4.60
N ASP A 84 -5.76 8.85 5.15
CA ASP A 84 -5.96 9.83 6.23
C ASP A 84 -5.46 9.24 7.55
N THR A 85 -4.34 9.77 8.04
CA THR A 85 -3.69 9.31 9.28
C THR A 85 -4.56 9.47 10.52
N ASN A 86 -5.53 10.41 10.49
CA ASN A 86 -6.41 10.67 11.63
C ASN A 86 -7.60 9.71 11.70
N LYS A 87 -7.81 8.88 10.66
CA LYS A 87 -8.93 7.93 10.56
C LYS A 87 -8.46 6.48 10.49
N ILE A 88 -7.22 6.21 10.88
CA ILE A 88 -6.70 4.85 10.94
C ILE A 88 -7.36 4.14 12.12
N MET A 89 -8.24 3.19 11.82
CA MET A 89 -8.91 2.34 12.82
C MET A 89 -8.11 1.07 13.16
N TRP A 90 -6.96 0.86 12.51
CA TRP A 90 -6.16 -0.36 12.66
C TRP A 90 -5.12 -0.23 13.77
N ASN A 91 -5.28 -1.02 14.84
CA ASN A 91 -4.38 -1.02 15.99
C ASN A 91 -3.33 -2.14 15.89
N ARG A 92 -2.14 -1.87 16.44
CA ARG A 92 -1.17 -2.95 16.74
C ARG A 92 -1.66 -3.79 17.91
N VAL A 93 -1.26 -5.06 17.93
CA VAL A 93 -1.68 -6.02 18.96
C VAL A 93 -0.48 -6.75 19.55
N VAL A 94 -0.54 -7.03 20.84
CA VAL A 94 0.44 -7.86 21.57
C VAL A 94 -0.33 -8.86 22.43
N ASP A 95 0.12 -10.11 22.46
CA ASP A 95 -0.48 -11.17 23.28
C ASP A 95 0.12 -11.17 24.69
N LEU A 96 0.01 -10.02 25.37
CA LEU A 96 0.49 -9.77 26.73
C LEU A 96 -0.47 -8.80 27.43
N ASN A 97 -0.63 -8.95 28.74
CA ASN A 97 -1.38 -8.00 29.55
C ASN A 97 -0.52 -6.76 29.84
N ASP A 98 -0.42 -5.84 28.88
CA ASP A 98 0.34 -4.60 29.01
C ASP A 98 -0.57 -3.36 28.85
N ARG A 99 -0.75 -2.61 29.94
CA ARG A 99 -1.56 -1.38 29.94
C ARG A 99 -0.82 -0.17 29.38
N TYR A 100 0.51 -0.20 29.24
CA TYR A 100 1.31 0.93 28.78
C TYR A 100 1.20 1.16 27.27
N LEU A 101 0.71 0.16 26.53
CA LEU A 101 0.54 0.20 25.08
C LEU A 101 -0.89 0.56 24.65
N ARG A 102 -1.71 1.05 25.59
CA ARG A 102 -3.08 1.56 25.32
C ARG A 102 -3.08 2.99 24.84
#